data_AF-A0A3N5ZDL9-F1
#
_entry.id   AF-A0A3N5ZDL9-F1
#
_cell.length_a   1.000
_cell.length_b   1.000
_cell.length_c   1.000
_cell.angle_alpha   90.00
_cell.angle_beta   90.00
_cell.angle_gamma   90.00
#
_symmetry.space_group_name_H-M   'P 1'
#
loop_
_entity.id
_entity.type
_entity.pdbx_description
1 polymer ?
#
loop_
_entity_poly.entity_id
_entity_poly.type
_entity_poly.pdbx_seq_one_letter_code
_entity_poly.pdbx_strand_id
1 'polypeptide(L)'
;MPSDMAARYELFLKDLETIVNVDSGSGYAPGLAAVAGFFQERFERLGWHTRRLDFEAGGVPCLEVVNRRGLEAKGRLDFLFLGHMDTVFPQGTAGRRPFSLRDGRA
;
A
#
# COMPACT_ATOMS: atom_id res chain seq x y z
N MET A 1 13.64 26.88 -1.79
CA MET A 1 12.91 25.77 -1.13
C MET A 1 11.96 25.19 -2.16
N PRO A 2 11.96 23.87 -2.42
CA PRO A 2 10.89 23.26 -3.21
C PRO A 2 9.53 23.61 -2.59
N SER A 3 8.50 23.79 -3.41
CA SER A 3 7.13 23.93 -2.89
C SER A 3 6.77 22.66 -2.10
N ASP A 4 5.90 22.78 -1.10
CA ASP A 4 5.39 21.63 -0.34
C ASP A 4 4.88 20.51 -1.27
N MET A 5 4.25 20.88 -2.39
CA MET A 5 3.81 19.93 -3.41
C MET A 5 4.95 19.19 -4.12
N ALA A 6 6.05 19.89 -4.45
CA ALA A 6 7.21 19.23 -5.06
C ALA A 6 7.85 18.23 -4.09
N ALA A 7 7.99 18.59 -2.81
CA ALA A 7 8.51 17.67 -1.79
C ALA A 7 7.60 16.45 -1.60
N ARG A 8 6.27 16.65 -1.57
CA ARG A 8 5.29 15.55 -1.51
C ARG A 8 5.31 14.66 -2.74
N TYR A 9 5.56 15.22 -3.91
CA TYR A 9 5.67 14.45 -5.16
C TYR A 9 6.90 13.53 -5.14
N GLU A 10 8.06 14.02 -4.70
CA GLU A 10 9.25 13.17 -4.55
C GLU A 10 9.04 12.04 -3.52
N LEU A 11 8.35 12.33 -2.41
CA LEU A 11 7.95 11.32 -1.42
C LEU A 11 6.99 10.29 -2.04
N PHE A 12 6.01 10.74 -2.82
CA PHE A 12 5.08 9.86 -3.53
C PHE A 12 5.81 8.95 -4.52
N LEU A 13 6.74 9.46 -5.32
CA LEU A 13 7.51 8.66 -6.27
C LEU A 13 8.36 7.60 -5.55
N LYS A 14 9.00 7.97 -4.44
CA LYS A 14 9.77 7.00 -3.63
C LYS A 14 8.88 5.89 -3.06
N ASP A 15 7.70 6.26 -2.58
CA ASP A 15 6.72 5.30 -2.06
C ASP A 15 6.22 4.38 -3.17
N LEU A 16 5.91 4.94 -4.34
CA LEU A 16 5.48 4.21 -5.54
C LEU A 16 6.58 3.25 -6.02
N GLU A 17 7.83 3.71 -6.13
CA GLU A 17 8.97 2.88 -6.49
C GLU A 17 9.13 1.69 -5.54
N THR A 18 8.97 1.92 -4.24
CA THR A 18 9.09 0.87 -3.22
C THR A 18 8.07 -0.25 -3.45
N ILE A 19 6.79 0.09 -3.65
CA ILE A 19 5.73 -0.92 -3.83
C ILE A 19 5.72 -1.53 -5.23
N VAL A 20 6.08 -0.80 -6.28
CA VAL A 20 6.16 -1.32 -7.66
C VAL A 20 7.25 -2.39 -7.78
N ASN A 21 8.34 -2.24 -7.02
CA ASN A 21 9.43 -3.21 -6.98
C ASN A 21 9.13 -4.44 -6.09
N VAL A 22 7.90 -4.61 -5.60
CA VAL A 22 7.44 -5.81 -4.89
C VAL A 22 6.51 -6.61 -5.80
N ASP A 23 6.87 -7.85 -6.12
CA ASP A 23 5.94 -8.78 -6.76
C ASP A 23 4.76 -9.04 -5.82
N SER A 24 3.56 -8.69 -6.26
CA SER A 24 2.31 -8.76 -5.49
C SER A 24 1.19 -9.39 -6.31
N GLY A 25 1.50 -10.39 -7.13
CA GLY A 25 0.50 -11.07 -7.95
C GLY A 25 -0.68 -11.62 -7.12
N SER A 26 -1.88 -11.67 -7.70
CA SER A 26 -3.07 -12.23 -7.04
C SER A 26 -2.77 -13.62 -6.43
N GLY A 27 -3.05 -13.79 -5.13
CA GLY A 27 -2.78 -15.03 -4.39
C GLY A 27 -1.33 -15.22 -3.91
N TYR A 28 -0.39 -14.33 -4.29
CA TYR A 28 0.98 -14.39 -3.80
C TYR A 28 1.11 -13.76 -2.41
N ALA A 29 0.80 -14.56 -1.38
CA ALA A 29 0.73 -14.10 0.01
C ALA A 29 1.98 -13.38 0.53
N PRO A 30 3.23 -13.79 0.24
CA PRO A 30 4.42 -13.06 0.69
C PRO A 30 4.49 -11.63 0.15
N GLY A 31 4.18 -11.44 -1.14
CA GLY A 31 4.15 -10.13 -1.76
C GLY A 31 3.08 -9.22 -1.17
N LEU A 32 1.88 -9.77 -0.97
CA LEU A 32 0.75 -9.06 -0.41
C LEU A 32 0.99 -8.68 1.05
N ALA A 33 1.63 -9.56 1.83
CA ALA A 33 2.05 -9.25 3.20
C ALA A 33 3.10 -8.13 3.25
N ALA A 34 4.01 -8.06 2.27
CA ALA A 34 5.00 -6.99 2.17
C ALA A 34 4.35 -5.64 1.83
N VAL A 35 3.44 -5.60 0.84
CA VAL A 35 2.68 -4.38 0.49
C VAL A 35 1.79 -3.94 1.66
N ALA A 36 1.10 -4.86 2.33
CA ALA A 36 0.31 -4.55 3.53
C ALA A 36 1.19 -3.95 4.64
N GLY A 37 2.38 -4.50 4.86
CA GLY A 37 3.33 -3.99 5.85
C GLY A 37 3.82 -2.58 5.53
N PHE A 38 4.13 -2.32 4.25
CA PHE A 38 4.54 -1.00 3.78
C PHE A 38 3.51 0.09 4.11
N PHE A 39 2.22 -0.20 3.90
CA PHE A 39 1.14 0.74 4.19
C PHE A 39 0.87 0.83 5.69
N GLN A 40 0.85 -0.30 6.39
CA GLN A 40 0.64 -0.35 7.84
C GLN A 40 1.62 0.59 8.57
N GLU A 41 2.91 0.44 8.31
CA GLU A 41 3.97 1.23 8.93
C GLU A 41 3.78 2.74 8.70
N ARG A 42 3.32 3.13 7.51
CA ARG A 42 3.05 4.54 7.15
C ARG A 42 1.85 5.09 7.88
N PHE A 43 0.74 4.36 7.91
CA PHE A 43 -0.46 4.82 8.61
C PHE A 43 -0.23 4.89 10.12
N GLU A 44 0.49 3.93 10.70
CA GLU A 44 0.89 3.96 12.12
C GLU A 44 1.77 5.18 12.45
N ARG A 45 2.70 5.56 11.56
CA ARG A 45 3.49 6.80 11.70
C ARG A 45 2.65 8.08 11.66
N LEU A 46 1.54 8.07 10.92
CA LEU A 46 0.56 9.17 10.93
C LEU A 46 -0.32 9.17 12.20
N GLY A 47 -0.11 8.20 13.09
CA GLY A 47 -0.88 8.04 14.32
C GLY A 47 -2.23 7.40 14.13
N TRP A 48 -2.48 6.78 12.96
CA TRP A 48 -3.71 6.06 12.65
C TRP A 48 -3.67 4.65 13.22
N HIS A 49 -4.84 4.04 13.39
CA HIS A 49 -4.97 2.67 13.87
C HIS A 49 -5.08 1.72 12.67
N THR A 50 -4.28 0.66 12.67
CA THR A 50 -4.25 -0.34 11.59
C THR A 50 -4.48 -1.73 12.14
N ARG A 51 -5.17 -2.58 11.38
CA ARG A 51 -5.40 -3.98 11.71
C ARG A 51 -5.22 -4.84 10.47
N ARG A 52 -4.36 -5.86 10.55
CA ARG A 52 -4.32 -6.92 9.54
C ARG A 52 -5.50 -7.86 9.75
N LEU A 53 -6.19 -8.14 8.67
CA LEU A 53 -7.31 -9.08 8.63
C LEU A 53 -6.84 -10.30 7.85
N ASP A 54 -6.87 -11.44 8.53
CA ASP A 54 -6.67 -12.74 7.91
C ASP A 54 -8.04 -13.31 7.54
N PHE A 55 -8.10 -13.99 6.39
CA PHE A 55 -9.32 -14.64 5.93
C PHE A 55 -9.07 -16.13 5.75
N GLU A 56 -10.08 -16.92 6.11
CA GLU A 56 -10.09 -18.36 5.88
C GLU A 56 -10.01 -18.72 4.38
N ALA A 57 -9.73 -20.00 4.10
CA ALA A 57 -9.75 -20.57 2.75
C ALA A 57 -8.78 -19.95 1.73
N GLY A 58 -7.60 -19.51 2.18
CA GLY A 58 -6.55 -18.99 1.29
C GLY A 58 -6.76 -17.54 0.88
N GLY A 59 -7.59 -16.80 1.62
CA GLY A 59 -7.67 -15.35 1.47
C GLY A 59 -6.34 -14.67 1.80
N VAL A 60 -6.06 -13.60 1.05
CA VAL A 60 -4.84 -12.80 1.21
C VAL A 60 -5.06 -11.72 2.27
N PRO A 61 -4.00 -11.26 2.97
CA PRO A 61 -4.17 -10.31 4.06
C PRO A 61 -4.84 -9.02 3.56
N CYS A 62 -5.81 -8.50 4.32
CA CYS A 62 -6.34 -7.15 4.13
C CYS A 62 -5.81 -6.23 5.23
N LEU A 63 -5.64 -4.96 4.90
CA LEU A 63 -5.27 -3.92 5.85
C LEU A 63 -6.47 -3.01 6.09
N GLU A 64 -7.04 -3.09 7.30
CA GLU A 64 -8.04 -2.14 7.78
C GLU A 64 -7.32 -0.95 8.43
N VAL A 65 -7.76 0.27 8.11
CA VAL A 65 -7.14 1.51 8.60
C VAL A 65 -8.22 2.48 9.06
N VAL A 66 -8.04 3.05 10.25
CA VAL A 66 -8.93 4.07 10.82
C VAL A 66 -8.09 5.25 11.30
N ASN A 67 -8.45 6.46 10.87
CA ASN A 67 -7.71 7.69 11.22
C ASN A 67 -7.99 8.21 12.64
N ARG A 68 -8.75 7.48 13.45
CA ARG A 68 -9.08 7.82 14.84
C ARG A 68 -8.49 6.77 15.78
N ARG A 69 -7.68 7.22 16.74
CA ARG A 69 -7.12 6.34 17.77
C ARG A 69 -8.21 5.78 18.68
N GLY A 70 -8.15 4.48 18.97
CA GLY A 70 -9.03 3.82 19.94
C GLY A 70 -10.47 3.58 19.47
N LEU A 71 -10.77 3.79 18.19
CA LEU A 71 -12.06 3.47 17.60
C LEU A 71 -11.93 2.32 16.61
N GLU A 72 -12.79 1.32 16.74
CA GLU A 72 -12.99 0.30 15.71
C GLU A 72 -13.55 0.96 14.44
N ALA A 73 -13.39 0.32 13.28
CA ALA A 73 -14.03 0.73 12.02
C ALA A 73 -15.56 0.48 12.04
N LYS A 74 -16.24 0.90 13.11
CA LYS A 74 -17.67 0.70 13.35
C LYS A 74 -18.37 2.05 13.44
N GLY A 75 -19.58 2.13 12.89
CA GLY A 75 -20.39 3.34 12.85
C GLY A 75 -20.28 4.11 11.54
N ARG A 76 -20.80 5.33 11.51
CA ARG A 76 -20.85 6.17 10.31
C ARG A 76 -19.48 6.77 10.01
N LEU A 77 -18.96 6.52 8.81
CA LEU A 77 -17.76 7.15 8.26
C LEU A 77 -18.17 8.22 7.24
N ASP A 78 -17.44 9.33 7.19
CA ASP A 78 -17.65 10.38 6.19
C ASP A 78 -17.06 9.98 4.83
N PHE A 79 -15.91 9.28 4.86
CA PHE A 79 -15.20 8.80 3.68
C PHE A 79 -14.73 7.36 3.87
N LEU A 80 -14.80 6.58 2.81
CA LEU A 80 -14.23 5.24 2.70
C LEU A 80 -13.31 5.21 1.49
N PHE A 81 -12.04 4.86 1.72
CA PHE A 81 -11.08 4.58 0.66
C PHE A 81 -10.92 3.08 0.53
N LEU A 82 -11.09 2.56 -0.69
CA LEU A 82 -10.88 1.16 -1.03
C LEU A 82 -9.80 1.06 -2.11
N GLY A 83 -8.90 0.12 -1.93
CA GLY A 83 -7.86 -0.22 -2.89
C GLY A 83 -7.52 -1.70 -2.77
N HIS A 84 -6.95 -2.26 -3.83
CA HIS A 84 -6.40 -3.61 -3.83
C HIS A 84 -4.88 -3.54 -3.84
N MET A 85 -4.22 -4.51 -3.20
CA MET A 85 -2.76 -4.59 -3.12
C MET A 85 -2.18 -5.50 -4.18
N ASP A 86 -3.00 -6.35 -4.79
CA ASP A 86 -2.56 -7.33 -5.76
C ASP A 86 -2.46 -6.76 -7.17
N THR A 87 -1.66 -7.43 -7.99
CA THR A 87 -1.56 -7.14 -9.42
C THR A 87 -1.82 -8.40 -10.23
N VAL A 88 -2.03 -8.22 -11.53
CA VAL A 88 -2.15 -9.34 -12.48
C VAL A 88 -0.80 -9.96 -12.86
N PHE A 89 0.31 -9.43 -12.34
CA PHE A 89 1.65 -9.84 -12.79
C PHE A 89 2.18 -11.04 -11.99
N PRO A 90 2.81 -12.02 -12.67
CA PRO A 90 3.40 -13.17 -11.98
C PRO A 90 4.69 -12.77 -11.26
N GLN A 91 5.13 -13.61 -10.32
CA GLN A 91 6.40 -13.45 -9.60
C GLN A 91 7.60 -13.28 -10.56
N GLY A 92 8.58 -12.48 -10.14
CA GLY A 92 9.75 -12.07 -10.90
C GLY A 92 9.49 -10.93 -11.89
N THR A 93 8.27 -10.38 -11.95
CA THR A 93 7.97 -9.28 -12.87
C THR A 93 8.62 -7.99 -12.40
N ALA A 94 8.61 -7.70 -11.10
CA ALA A 94 9.29 -6.54 -10.53
C ALA A 94 10.80 -6.53 -10.89
N GLY A 95 11.46 -7.69 -10.87
CA GLY A 95 12.87 -7.80 -11.27
C GLY A 95 13.10 -7.59 -12.78
N ARG A 96 12.17 -8.03 -13.64
CA ARG A 96 12.26 -7.87 -15.11
C ARG A 96 11.83 -6.49 -15.59
N ARG A 97 10.91 -5.87 -14.88
CA ARG A 97 10.26 -4.59 -15.20
C ARG A 97 10.23 -3.74 -13.93
N PRO A 98 11.39 -3.33 -13.41
CA PRO A 98 11.44 -2.50 -12.22
C PRO A 98 10.79 -1.15 -12.49
N PHE A 99 10.44 -0.45 -11.40
CA PHE A 99 10.01 0.93 -11.48
C PHE A 99 10.98 1.77 -12.34
N SER A 100 10.44 2.64 -13.19
CA SER A 100 11.25 3.60 -13.93
C SER A 100 10.46 4.85 -14.30
N LEU A 101 11.04 6.02 -14.08
CA LEU A 101 10.49 7.29 -14.52
C LEU A 101 11.05 7.66 -15.90
N ARG A 102 10.18 7.78 -16.92
CA ARG A 102 10.57 8.18 -18.29
C ARG A 102 9.57 9.19 -18.83
N ASP A 103 10.07 10.32 -19.34
CA ASP A 103 9.25 11.37 -19.97
C ASP A 103 8.05 11.82 -19.10
N GLY A 104 8.26 11.93 -17.79
CA GLY A 104 7.24 12.32 -16.81
C GLY A 104 6.23 11.21 -16.46
N ARG A 105 6.49 9.96 -16.85
CA ARG A 105 5.65 8.80 -16.52
C ARG A 105 6.44 7.80 -15.68
N ALA A 106 5.92 7.57 -14.49
CA ALA A 106 6.37 6.52 -13.59
C ALA A 106 5.83 5.14 -14.04
#